data_AF-A0A3M7MX86-F1
#
_entry.id   AF-A0A3M7MX86-F1
#
_cell.length_a   1.000
_cell.length_b   1.000
_cell.length_c   1.000
_cell.angle_alpha   90.00
_cell.angle_beta   90.00
_cell.angle_gamma   90.00
#
_symmetry.space_group_name_H-M   'P 1'
#
loop_
_entity.id
_entity.type
_entity.pdbx_description
1 polymer ?
#
loop_
_entity_poly.entity_id
_entity_poly.type
_entity_poly.pdbx_seq_one_letter_code
_entity_poly.pdbx_strand_id
1 'polypeptide(L)'
;MRSIRPSDLADNQYHEIADEYLNKLLAVLEAEAEADEGLEVEYSAGVLSIGHKNGTYVINKQPPNKQIWLSSPVSGPKRYDWVAGGAGQDEKEGTEFATGDDGRGGWWVYARDGSRLSTLLKRELGVEVNEDE
;
A
#
# COMPACT_ATOMS: atom_id res chain seq x y z
N MET A 1 14.14 17.79 4.94
CA MET A 1 13.00 16.84 4.87
C MET A 1 12.36 17.03 3.51
N ARG A 2 12.32 16.01 2.65
CA ARG A 2 11.69 16.10 1.33
C ARG A 2 10.18 16.19 1.55
N SER A 3 9.54 17.26 1.09
CA SER A 3 8.08 17.39 1.20
C SER A 3 7.45 16.35 0.28
N ILE A 4 6.66 15.45 0.85
CA ILE A 4 5.85 14.51 0.06
C ILE A 4 4.66 15.26 -0.49
N ARG A 5 4.44 15.17 -1.80
CA ARG A 5 3.30 15.76 -2.49
C ARG A 5 2.44 14.63 -3.04
N PRO A 6 1.22 14.45 -2.50
CA PRO A 6 0.25 13.56 -3.10
C PRO A 6 0.00 13.91 -4.56
N SER A 7 -0.21 12.91 -5.40
CA SER A 7 -0.67 13.12 -6.77
C SER A 7 -2.12 13.61 -6.78
N ASP A 8 -2.43 14.54 -7.67
CA ASP A 8 -3.81 14.93 -7.94
C ASP A 8 -4.47 13.89 -8.85
N LEU A 9 -5.18 12.94 -8.24
CA LEU A 9 -5.85 11.85 -8.94
C LEU A 9 -7.31 12.22 -9.24
N ALA A 10 -7.83 11.89 -10.42
CA ALA A 10 -9.27 11.84 -10.61
C ALA A 10 -9.87 10.68 -9.78
N ASP A 11 -11.16 10.78 -9.44
CA ASP A 11 -11.81 9.78 -8.57
C ASP A 11 -11.72 8.36 -9.16
N ASN A 12 -11.96 8.21 -10.47
CA ASN A 12 -11.83 6.92 -11.14
C ASN A 12 -10.39 6.37 -11.07
N GLN A 13 -9.39 7.23 -11.26
CA GLN A 13 -7.98 6.83 -11.18
C GLN A 13 -7.61 6.36 -9.77
N TYR A 14 -8.07 7.08 -8.74
CA TYR A 14 -7.90 6.62 -7.36
C TYR A 14 -8.54 5.25 -7.15
N HIS A 15 -9.75 5.04 -7.66
CA HIS A 15 -10.43 3.75 -7.51
C HIS A 15 -9.63 2.63 -8.16
N GLU A 16 -9.24 2.80 -9.42
CA GLU A 16 -8.45 1.83 -10.18
C GLU A 16 -7.15 1.48 -9.46
N ILE A 17 -6.33 2.46 -9.07
CA ILE A 17 -5.04 2.25 -8.42
C ILE A 17 -5.20 1.57 -7.06
N ALA A 18 -6.16 2.02 -6.24
CA ALA A 18 -6.38 1.47 -4.91
C ALA A 18 -6.96 0.04 -4.97
N ASP A 19 -7.87 -0.23 -5.91
CA ASP A 19 -8.43 -1.56 -6.09
C ASP A 19 -7.38 -2.53 -6.62
N GLU A 20 -6.56 -2.12 -7.59
CA GLU A 20 -5.44 -2.93 -8.08
C GLU A 20 -4.49 -3.32 -6.96
N TYR A 21 -4.05 -2.35 -6.15
CA TYR A 21 -3.16 -2.61 -5.03
C TYR A 21 -3.76 -3.56 -3.98
N LEU A 22 -5.01 -3.32 -3.57
CA LEU A 22 -5.67 -4.15 -2.57
C LEU A 22 -5.95 -5.57 -3.09
N ASN A 23 -6.26 -5.73 -4.37
CA ASN A 23 -6.44 -7.05 -4.98
C ASN A 23 -5.13 -7.84 -5.04
N LYS A 24 -3.99 -7.20 -5.38
CA LYS A 24 -2.66 -7.83 -5.32
C LYS A 24 -2.33 -8.24 -3.89
N LEU A 25 -2.50 -7.33 -2.94
CA LEU A 25 -2.25 -7.60 -1.52
C LEU A 25 -3.11 -8.75 -1.00
N LEU A 26 -4.41 -8.78 -1.36
CA LEU A 26 -5.32 -9.86 -0.99
C LEU A 26 -4.81 -11.21 -1.52
N ALA A 27 -4.46 -11.28 -2.81
CA ALA A 27 -3.98 -12.53 -3.42
C ALA A 27 -2.71 -13.07 -2.73
N VAL A 28 -1.77 -12.20 -2.36
CA VAL A 28 -0.56 -12.62 -1.63
C VAL A 28 -0.93 -13.08 -0.22
N LEU A 29 -1.80 -12.34 0.48
CA LEU A 29 -2.24 -12.72 1.83
C LEU A 29 -3.00 -14.04 1.86
N GLU A 30 -3.86 -14.31 0.87
CA GLU A 30 -4.57 -15.59 0.74
C GLU A 30 -3.59 -16.74 0.54
N ALA A 31 -2.56 -16.57 -0.30
CA ALA A 31 -1.52 -17.58 -0.50
C ALA A 31 -0.69 -17.83 0.78
N GLU A 32 -0.35 -16.78 1.53
CA GLU A 32 0.34 -16.93 2.83
C GLU A 32 -0.55 -17.59 3.89
N ALA A 33 -1.86 -17.33 3.87
CA ALA A 33 -2.81 -17.93 4.81
C ALA A 33 -3.01 -19.43 4.58
N GLU A 34 -2.75 -19.94 3.36
CA GLU A 34 -2.70 -21.38 3.11
C GLU A 34 -1.51 -22.05 3.81
N ALA A 35 -0.43 -21.32 4.06
CA ALA A 35 0.79 -21.82 4.70
C ALA A 35 0.85 -21.57 6.21
N ASP A 36 0.19 -20.51 6.71
CA ASP A 36 0.14 -20.13 8.13
C ASP A 36 -1.30 -20.13 8.66
N GLU A 37 -1.67 -21.18 9.41
CA GLU A 37 -2.99 -21.29 10.07
C GLU A 37 -3.30 -20.15 11.07
N GLY A 38 -2.28 -19.38 11.47
CA GLY A 38 -2.43 -18.19 12.32
C GLY A 38 -2.75 -16.90 11.57
N LEU A 39 -2.81 -16.93 10.24
CA LEU A 39 -3.16 -15.80 9.39
C LEU A 39 -4.61 -15.95 8.88
N GLU A 40 -5.48 -15.00 9.23
CA GLU A 40 -6.87 -14.95 8.77
C GLU A 40 -7.08 -13.71 7.92
N VAL A 41 -7.67 -13.87 6.73
CA VAL A 41 -7.81 -12.77 5.75
C VAL A 41 -9.28 -12.66 5.34
N GLU A 42 -9.85 -11.47 5.49
CA GLU A 42 -11.22 -11.16 5.06
C GLU A 42 -11.23 -9.86 4.28
N TYR A 43 -11.78 -9.87 3.06
CA TYR A 43 -11.99 -8.66 2.27
C TYR A 43 -13.47 -8.44 1.98
N SER A 44 -14.02 -7.35 2.51
CA SER A 44 -15.44 -7.01 2.36
C SER A 44 -15.66 -5.51 2.26
N ALA A 45 -16.47 -5.09 1.29
CA ALA A 45 -16.88 -3.69 1.09
C ALA A 45 -15.71 -2.66 1.09
N GLY A 46 -14.56 -3.03 0.53
CA GLY A 46 -13.38 -2.14 0.46
C GLY A 46 -12.58 -2.05 1.78
N VAL A 47 -12.82 -2.99 2.70
CA VAL A 47 -12.10 -3.17 3.96
C VAL A 47 -11.45 -4.55 3.96
N LEU A 48 -10.13 -4.58 4.08
CA LEU A 48 -9.30 -5.76 4.23
C LEU A 48 -8.91 -5.91 5.70
N SER A 49 -9.40 -6.97 6.34
CA SER A 49 -9.09 -7.35 7.71
C SER A 49 -8.10 -8.51 7.69
N ILE A 50 -7.04 -8.40 8.50
CA ILE A 50 -5.98 -9.41 8.58
C ILE A 50 -5.79 -9.77 10.06
N GLY A 51 -6.28 -10.94 10.45
CA GLY A 51 -5.97 -11.56 11.74
C GLY A 51 -4.56 -12.13 11.70
N HIS A 52 -3.70 -11.72 12.64
CA HIS A 52 -2.33 -12.19 12.76
C HIS A 52 -1.95 -12.34 14.24
N LYS A 53 -0.87 -13.07 14.56
CA LYS A 53 -0.40 -13.28 15.95
C LYS A 53 -0.18 -12.00 16.77
N ASN A 54 0.09 -10.88 16.10
CA ASN A 54 0.30 -9.57 16.75
C ASN A 54 -1.00 -8.77 16.97
N GLY A 55 -2.15 -9.30 16.55
CA GLY A 55 -3.45 -8.63 16.55
C GLY A 55 -4.02 -8.45 15.14
N THR A 56 -5.14 -7.74 15.06
CA THR A 56 -5.86 -7.51 13.79
C THR A 56 -5.41 -6.23 13.11
N TYR A 57 -5.00 -6.34 11.85
CA TYR A 57 -4.77 -5.21 10.96
C TYR A 57 -6.04 -4.92 10.17
N VAL A 58 -6.30 -3.65 9.90
CA VAL A 58 -7.41 -3.21 9.04
C VAL A 58 -6.86 -2.25 8.00
N ILE A 59 -7.05 -2.56 6.73
CA ILE A 59 -6.67 -1.71 5.60
C ILE A 59 -7.95 -1.36 4.84
N ASN A 60 -8.20 -0.08 4.58
CA ASN A 60 -9.42 0.32 3.89
C ASN A 60 -9.22 1.50 2.96
N LYS A 61 -10.04 1.53 1.90
CA LYS A 61 -10.14 2.70 1.01
C LYS A 61 -10.79 3.88 1.73
N GLN A 62 -10.33 5.07 1.40
CA GLN A 62 -10.92 6.36 1.79
C GLN A 62 -11.09 7.26 0.57
N PRO A 63 -12.14 7.03 -0.25
CA PRO A 63 -12.40 7.77 -1.48
C PRO A 63 -12.45 9.31 -1.31
N PRO A 64 -13.09 9.88 -0.27
CA PRO A 64 -13.13 11.34 -0.11
C PRO A 64 -11.74 11.99 0.00
N ASN A 65 -10.76 11.24 0.49
CA ASN A 65 -9.38 11.73 0.67
C ASN A 65 -8.42 11.19 -0.40
N LYS A 66 -8.87 10.27 -1.27
CA LYS A 66 -8.02 9.53 -2.21
C LYS A 66 -6.85 8.82 -1.53
N GLN A 67 -7.12 8.24 -0.36
CA GLN A 67 -6.13 7.59 0.51
C GLN A 67 -6.42 6.10 0.73
N ILE A 68 -5.39 5.37 1.15
CA ILE A 68 -5.55 4.08 1.84
C ILE A 68 -5.22 4.30 3.31
N TRP A 69 -6.09 3.81 4.20
CA TRP A 69 -5.86 3.87 5.64
C TRP A 69 -5.48 2.49 6.15
N LEU A 70 -4.57 2.49 7.13
CA LEU A 70 -4.14 1.31 7.84
C LEU A 70 -4.35 1.54 9.33
N SER A 71 -4.94 0.56 10.01
CA SER A 71 -4.84 0.36 11.45
C SER A 71 -3.94 -0.83 11.71
N SER A 72 -2.72 -0.59 12.21
CA SER A 72 -1.80 -1.65 12.63
C SER A 72 -1.83 -1.81 14.15
N PRO A 73 -1.91 -3.04 14.70
CA PRO A 73 -1.76 -3.29 16.13
C PRO A 73 -0.32 -3.05 16.61
N VAL A 74 0.66 -2.96 15.70
CA VAL A 74 2.08 -2.76 16.00
C VAL A 74 2.48 -1.28 15.90
N SER A 75 2.08 -0.61 14.82
CA SER A 75 2.53 0.75 14.50
C SER A 75 1.43 1.82 14.52
N GLY A 76 0.21 1.43 14.89
CA GLY A 76 -0.94 2.32 15.00
C GLY A 76 -1.51 2.78 13.66
N PRO A 77 -2.34 3.83 13.65
CA PRO A 77 -3.03 4.28 12.46
C PRO A 77 -2.11 5.07 11.51
N LYS A 78 -2.19 4.77 10.21
CA LYS A 78 -1.46 5.46 9.14
C LYS A 78 -2.39 5.76 7.96
N ARG A 79 -2.09 6.85 7.24
CA ARG A 79 -2.85 7.31 6.08
C ARG A 79 -1.89 7.49 4.92
N TYR A 80 -2.10 6.74 3.85
CA TYR A 80 -1.22 6.68 2.71
C TYR A 80 -1.81 7.47 1.55
N ASP A 81 -1.02 8.39 1.04
CA ASP A 81 -1.30 9.16 -0.16
C ASP A 81 -0.62 8.48 -1.35
N TRP A 82 -1.27 8.53 -2.51
CA TRP A 82 -0.62 8.10 -3.75
C TRP A 82 0.42 9.12 -4.20
N VAL A 83 1.61 8.66 -4.55
CA VAL A 83 2.69 9.47 -5.10
C VAL A 83 3.21 8.80 -6.37
N ALA A 84 2.88 9.36 -7.53
CA ALA A 84 3.40 8.91 -8.82
C ALA A 84 4.92 9.14 -8.91
N GLY A 85 5.68 8.10 -9.25
CA GLY A 85 7.09 8.22 -9.60
C GLY A 85 7.22 8.97 -10.92
N GLY A 86 7.81 10.17 -10.83
CA GLY A 86 8.07 11.03 -12.00
C GLY A 86 7.50 12.44 -11.92
N ALA A 87 6.63 12.77 -10.97
CA ALA A 87 6.07 14.13 -10.85
C ALA A 87 6.95 15.10 -10.01
N GLY A 88 8.26 14.94 -10.06
CA GLY A 88 9.22 15.95 -9.64
C GLY A 88 9.97 16.42 -10.88
N GLN A 89 9.74 17.68 -11.29
CA GLN A 89 10.61 18.40 -12.23
C GLN A 89 12.04 18.38 -11.66
N ASP A 90 12.83 17.40 -12.08
CA ASP A 90 14.29 17.36 -12.12
C ASP A 90 14.65 15.94 -12.58
N GLU A 91 14.50 15.75 -13.89
CA GLU A 91 14.95 14.58 -14.61
C GLU A 91 16.46 14.38 -14.37
N LYS A 92 16.80 13.21 -13.81
CA LYS A 92 18.04 12.55 -14.18
C LYS A 92 17.68 11.18 -14.71
N GLU A 93 17.68 11.08 -16.03
CA GLU A 93 17.73 9.83 -16.77
C GLU A 93 18.84 8.95 -16.18
N GLY A 94 18.51 7.73 -15.76
CA GLY A 94 19.52 6.71 -15.42
C GLY A 94 19.28 5.88 -14.16
N THR A 95 18.21 6.07 -13.39
CA THR A 95 17.82 5.07 -12.37
C THR A 95 16.73 4.20 -12.95
N GLU A 96 16.99 2.90 -13.13
CA GLU A 96 15.96 1.88 -13.30
C GLU A 96 14.86 2.17 -12.27
N PHE A 97 13.72 2.67 -12.75
CA PHE A 97 12.62 2.99 -11.85
C PHE A 97 12.12 1.66 -11.34
N ALA A 98 12.39 1.37 -10.06
CA ALA A 98 11.75 0.29 -9.34
C ALA A 98 10.25 0.32 -9.70
N THR A 99 9.73 -0.81 -10.15
CA THR A 99 8.31 -0.99 -10.45
C THR A 99 7.51 -0.54 -9.23
N GLY A 100 6.65 0.46 -9.44
CA GLY A 100 5.80 0.99 -8.37
C GLY A 100 4.76 -0.02 -7.91
N ASP A 101 3.99 0.35 -6.88
CA ASP A 101 2.80 -0.39 -6.43
C ASP A 101 1.76 -0.57 -7.56
N ASP A 102 1.78 0.28 -8.59
CA ASP A 102 0.98 0.18 -9.84
C ASP A 102 1.71 -0.52 -10.99
N GLY A 103 2.93 -1.02 -10.79
CA GLY A 103 3.80 -1.54 -11.85
C GLY A 103 4.29 -0.48 -12.85
N ARG A 104 4.01 0.81 -12.62
CA ARG A 104 4.37 1.94 -13.51
C ARG A 104 5.17 3.03 -12.79
N GLY A 105 5.40 2.86 -11.49
CA GLY A 105 6.31 3.68 -10.70
C GLY A 105 5.64 4.52 -9.62
N GLY A 106 4.35 4.38 -9.33
CA GLY A 106 3.73 5.09 -8.20
C GLY A 106 3.75 4.28 -6.89
N TRP A 107 3.63 4.97 -5.75
CA TRP A 107 3.65 4.33 -4.42
C TRP A 107 2.61 4.90 -3.47
N TRP A 108 2.11 4.06 -2.56
CA TRP A 108 1.34 4.46 -1.39
C TRP A 108 2.28 4.90 -0.27
N VAL A 109 2.34 6.21 0.01
CA VAL A 109 3.33 6.80 0.91
C VAL A 109 2.69 7.49 2.12
N TYR A 110 3.24 7.23 3.31
CA TYR A 110 2.83 7.91 4.53
C TYR A 110 3.50 9.28 4.63
N ALA A 111 2.72 10.35 4.51
CA ALA A 111 3.25 11.72 4.43
C ALA A 111 4.10 12.16 5.63
N ARG A 112 3.94 11.54 6.82
CA ARG A 112 4.68 11.96 8.02
C ARG A 112 6.15 11.57 8.02
N ASP A 113 6.47 10.36 7.55
CA ASP A 113 7.83 9.80 7.63
C ASP A 113 8.37 9.30 6.27
N GLY A 114 7.53 9.31 5.23
CA GLY A 114 7.87 8.84 3.89
C GLY A 114 7.94 7.34 3.72
N SER A 115 7.53 6.57 4.73
CA SER A 115 7.44 5.12 4.61
C SER A 115 6.35 4.70 3.63
N ARG A 116 6.61 3.60 2.91
CA ARG A 116 5.67 3.02 1.94
C ARG A 116 4.79 1.98 2.64
N LEU A 117 3.55 1.83 2.18
CA LEU A 117 2.64 0.81 2.70
C LEU A 117 3.22 -0.59 2.49
N SER A 118 3.67 -0.91 1.28
CA SER A 118 4.26 -2.22 0.94
C SER A 118 5.48 -2.56 1.80
N THR A 119 6.38 -1.60 2.03
CA THR A 119 7.54 -1.79 2.93
C THR A 119 7.12 -2.02 4.38
N LEU A 120 6.05 -1.35 4.84
CA LEU A 120 5.52 -1.56 6.18
C LEU A 120 4.93 -2.96 6.33
N LEU A 121 4.13 -3.41 5.36
CA LEU A 121 3.50 -4.73 5.38
C LEU A 121 4.54 -5.85 5.29
N LYS A 122 5.56 -5.72 4.43
CA LYS A 122 6.71 -6.64 4.40
C LYS A 122 7.38 -6.76 5.76
N ARG A 123 7.57 -5.64 6.47
CA ARG A 123 8.21 -5.64 7.79
C ARG A 123 7.33 -6.25 8.89
N GLU A 124 6.03 -5.96 8.87
CA GLU A 124 5.11 -6.31 9.98
C GLU A 124 4.41 -7.66 9.79
N LEU A 125 4.19 -8.07 8.54
CA LEU A 125 3.49 -9.30 8.16
C LEU A 125 4.37 -10.27 7.36
N GLY A 126 5.54 -9.85 6.87
CA GLY A 126 6.37 -10.69 6.00
C GLY A 126 5.89 -10.75 4.54
N VAL A 127 4.87 -9.98 4.19
CA VAL A 127 4.16 -10.05 2.89
C VAL A 127 4.79 -9.10 1.86
N GLU A 128 5.10 -9.62 0.68
CA GLU A 128 5.63 -8.85 -0.45
C GLU A 128 4.57 -8.65 -1.52
N VAL A 129 4.16 -7.40 -1.75
CA VAL A 129 3.10 -7.07 -2.72
C VAL A 129 3.64 -6.88 -4.14
N ASN A 130 4.89 -6.42 -4.26
CA ASN A 130 5.59 -6.28 -5.54
C ASN A 130 6.89 -7.08 -5.45
N GLU A 131 7.23 -7.78 -6.52
CA GLU A 131 8.58 -8.32 -6.71
C GLU A 131 9.50 -7.13 -7.00
N ASP A 132 10.32 -6.72 -6.03
CA ASP A 132 11.48 -5.89 -6.31
C ASP A 132 12.47 -6.80 -7.10
N GLU A 133 12.46 -6.72 -8.44
CA GLU A 133 13.50 -7.36 -9.29
C GLU A 133 14.89 -6.74 -9.07
#